data_AF-R9JII3-F1
#
_entry.id   AF-R9JII3-F1
#
_cell.length_a   1.000
_cell.length_b   1.000
_cell.length_c   1.000
_cell.angle_alpha   90.00
_cell.angle_beta   90.00
_cell.angle_gamma   90.00
#
_symmetry.space_group_name_H-M   'P 1'
#
loop_
_entity.id
_entity.type
_entity.pdbx_description
1 polymer ?
#
loop_
_entity_poly.entity_id
_entity_poly.type
_entity_poly.pdbx_seq_one_letter_code
_entity_poly.pdbx_strand_id
1 'polypeptide(L)'
;MDYVTAYRDFLTKIASENYENLYLLCKIGISEDDWLQESVLNQLKIICRRIPIVKTMDGKLEAIENQDGSINILFPVENDYRIKDDIWDLCSWFNFKEKTLPAKEENCKWATVVREEKFKLNLNRILNMINSLNNISDLSSKIKKGIDVIDWINFLINILDKKEVLQTELAKIKMIPNQNGDLCIEAWLKRDDNISEELKNILYDLGEDIRTNLRNPDIVIPNEENKEALTNMDIATKIRNKVYGLLQKENEPNAVRTEHSKMVFNKLILWFSNNHQEAERIFSDLYEHKYKLYDDVEIIKNIQLSQEITKIMQDNGITEVQEIRNIIERGNSVEVLTESSLACMGIINEEEFERVFANEDVKSYFNYEKKPTPENFIYVQEIIQRAKKNVLNFLRKYPQEYDCSSYQETATTILAGIKKNGKPIKIVVRPSDGDKIYIYYQSELDTMDYEDYELWVDNNQDEPRQLTFGKLLKITGVKVIPLQKIFY
;
A
#
# COMPACT_ATOMS: atom_id res chain seq x y z
N MET A 1 17.70 5.20 63.71
CA MET A 1 17.38 5.14 62.28
C MET A 1 17.20 6.58 61.84
N ASP A 2 18.03 7.07 60.91
CA ASP A 2 17.93 8.45 60.40
C ASP A 2 16.57 8.64 59.70
N TYR A 3 15.91 9.77 59.92
CA TYR A 3 14.57 10.09 59.41
C TYR A 3 14.50 9.96 57.88
N VAL A 4 15.58 10.29 57.19
CA VAL A 4 15.74 10.15 55.73
C VAL A 4 15.73 8.67 55.30
N THR A 5 16.40 7.82 56.08
CA THR A 5 16.45 6.36 55.83
C THR A 5 15.09 5.72 56.08
N ALA A 6 14.43 6.09 57.18
CA ALA A 6 13.09 5.59 57.50
C ALA A 6 12.07 5.95 56.41
N TYR A 7 12.12 7.17 55.88
CA TYR A 7 11.25 7.60 54.78
C TYR A 7 11.48 6.82 53.48
N ARG A 8 12.75 6.58 53.12
CA ARG A 8 13.11 5.77 51.95
C ARG A 8 12.57 4.34 52.06
N ASP A 9 12.78 3.70 53.20
CA ASP A 9 12.38 2.31 53.42
C ASP A 9 10.85 2.19 53.43
N PHE A 10 10.15 3.19 54.00
CA PHE A 10 8.69 3.32 53.95
C PHE A 10 8.16 3.43 52.51
N LEU A 11 8.69 4.36 51.71
CA LEU A 11 8.27 4.52 50.31
C LEU A 11 8.55 3.26 49.47
N THR A 12 9.69 2.61 49.70
CA THR A 12 10.08 1.40 48.97
C THR A 12 9.09 0.26 49.23
N LYS A 13 8.67 0.10 50.49
CA LYS A 13 7.68 -0.92 50.89
C LYS A 13 6.30 -0.64 50.29
N ILE A 14 5.85 0.61 50.34
CA ILE A 14 4.55 0.98 49.76
C ILE A 14 4.56 0.79 48.24
N ALA A 15 5.65 1.15 47.57
CA ALA A 15 5.81 0.93 46.12
C ALA A 15 5.68 -0.56 45.75
N SER A 16 6.25 -1.47 46.56
CA SER A 16 6.17 -2.92 46.32
C SER A 16 4.78 -3.53 46.54
N GLU A 17 3.95 -2.88 47.35
CA GLU A 17 2.60 -3.34 47.68
C GLU A 17 1.52 -2.74 46.75
N ASN A 18 1.91 -2.03 45.69
CA ASN A 18 1.02 -1.46 44.64
C ASN A 18 -0.09 -0.53 45.17
N TYR A 19 0.20 0.29 46.19
CA TYR A 19 -0.75 1.32 46.63
C TYR A 19 -0.99 2.40 45.57
N GLU A 20 -2.18 2.97 45.55
CA GLU A 20 -2.58 4.04 44.63
C GLU A 20 -2.25 5.45 45.18
N ASN A 21 -2.27 6.46 44.30
CA ASN A 21 -2.13 7.88 44.66
C ASN A 21 -0.84 8.23 45.42
N LEU A 22 0.28 7.56 45.09
CA LEU A 22 1.58 7.73 45.75
C LEU A 22 2.12 9.16 45.73
N TYR A 23 1.68 9.99 44.77
CA TYR A 23 2.02 11.42 44.70
C TYR A 23 1.69 12.19 45.98
N LEU A 24 0.72 11.74 46.79
CA LEU A 24 0.36 12.38 48.06
C LEU A 24 1.50 12.31 49.08
N LEU A 25 2.26 11.21 49.08
CA LEU A 25 3.41 11.02 49.97
C LEU A 25 4.59 11.92 49.57
N CYS A 26 4.63 12.34 48.30
CA CYS A 26 5.71 13.14 47.74
C CYS A 26 5.49 14.66 47.82
N LYS A 27 4.40 15.14 48.43
CA LYS A 27 4.10 16.57 48.63
C LYS A 27 4.98 17.17 49.74
N ILE A 28 6.26 17.32 49.46
CA ILE A 28 7.26 17.86 50.39
C ILE A 28 7.28 19.39 50.30
N GLY A 29 7.14 20.04 51.46
CA GLY A 29 7.11 21.50 51.59
C GLY A 29 8.46 22.19 51.38
N ILE A 30 8.51 23.45 51.80
CA ILE A 30 9.71 24.27 51.89
C ILE A 30 9.78 24.80 53.32
N SER A 31 10.99 24.93 53.86
CA SER A 31 11.27 25.49 55.17
C SER A 31 12.15 26.74 55.03
N GLU A 32 11.96 27.71 55.92
CA GLU A 32 12.87 28.86 56.09
C GLU A 32 14.17 28.49 56.85
N ASP A 33 14.15 27.34 57.55
CA ASP A 33 15.35 26.78 58.19
C ASP A 33 16.22 26.07 57.14
N ASP A 34 17.43 26.61 56.92
CA ASP A 34 18.41 26.12 55.95
C ASP A 34 18.82 24.67 56.21
N TRP A 35 19.03 24.29 57.48
CA TRP A 35 19.42 22.93 57.83
C TRP A 35 18.30 21.94 57.49
N LEU A 36 17.05 22.25 57.86
CA LEU A 36 15.90 21.42 57.54
C LEU A 36 15.67 21.33 56.02
N GLN A 37 15.84 22.46 55.32
CA GLN A 37 15.66 22.52 53.88
C GLN A 37 16.71 21.69 53.13
N GLU A 38 17.99 21.84 53.46
CA GLU A 38 19.10 21.19 52.75
C GLU A 38 19.34 19.75 53.20
N SER A 39 19.40 19.51 54.52
CA SER A 39 19.80 18.22 55.08
C SER A 39 18.67 17.19 55.07
N VAL A 40 17.41 17.64 55.06
CA VAL A 40 16.24 16.75 55.13
C VAL A 40 15.35 16.90 53.90
N LEU A 41 14.68 18.04 53.70
CA LEU A 41 13.62 18.16 52.68
C LEU A 41 14.14 17.93 51.26
N ASN A 42 15.33 18.42 50.92
CA ASN A 42 15.96 18.18 49.62
C ASN A 42 16.34 16.70 49.44
N GLN A 43 16.81 16.01 50.50
CA GLN A 43 17.11 14.58 50.45
C GLN A 43 15.83 13.75 50.23
N LEU A 44 14.73 14.10 50.91
CA LEU A 44 13.44 13.43 50.70
C LEU A 44 12.94 13.61 49.26
N LYS A 45 13.10 14.80 48.66
CA LYS A 45 12.74 15.04 47.25
C LYS A 45 13.57 14.17 46.31
N ILE A 46 14.88 14.05 46.54
CA ILE A 46 15.76 13.16 45.75
C ILE A 46 15.29 11.71 45.86
N ILE A 47 14.92 11.25 47.06
CA ILE A 47 14.40 9.89 47.27
C ILE A 47 13.11 9.68 46.47
N CYS A 48 12.14 10.60 46.56
CA CYS A 48 10.89 10.50 45.78
C CYS A 48 11.13 10.38 44.28
N ARG A 49 12.18 11.03 43.74
CA ARG A 49 12.48 10.98 42.31
C ARG A 49 13.13 9.68 41.87
N ARG A 50 13.81 8.96 42.77
CA ARG A 50 14.62 7.77 42.45
C ARG A 50 13.97 6.44 42.81
N ILE A 51 12.86 6.46 43.56
CA ILE A 51 12.08 5.25 43.84
C ILE A 51 11.03 5.06 42.73
N PRO A 52 10.80 3.82 42.25
CA PRO A 52 9.72 3.53 41.31
C PRO A 52 8.32 3.69 41.92
N ILE A 53 7.76 4.90 41.85
CA ILE A 53 6.47 5.26 42.47
C ILE A 53 5.47 5.90 41.52
N VAL A 54 5.87 6.19 40.29
CA VAL A 54 4.99 6.80 39.29
C VAL A 54 4.46 5.71 38.38
N LYS A 55 3.14 5.56 38.33
CA LYS A 55 2.49 4.66 37.37
C LYS A 55 2.63 5.25 35.97
N THR A 56 3.21 4.49 35.04
CA THR A 56 3.39 4.89 33.65
C THR A 56 2.14 4.58 32.82
N MET A 57 2.10 5.08 31.59
CA MET A 57 1.03 4.76 30.63
C MET A 57 0.90 3.25 30.34
N ASP A 58 1.97 2.48 30.53
CA ASP A 58 1.98 1.02 30.36
C ASP A 58 1.59 0.27 31.65
N GLY A 59 1.23 1.00 32.71
CA GLY A 59 0.81 0.45 34.01
C GLY A 59 1.95 0.01 34.93
N LYS A 60 3.22 0.23 34.55
CA LYS A 60 4.39 -0.10 35.37
C LYS A 60 4.72 1.03 36.35
N LEU A 61 5.31 0.71 37.49
CA LEU A 61 5.87 1.71 38.40
C LEU A 61 7.30 2.01 37.99
N GLU A 62 7.60 3.28 37.74
CA GLU A 62 8.91 3.77 37.32
C GLU A 62 9.35 4.95 38.18
N ALA A 63 10.67 5.14 38.29
CA ALA A 63 11.26 6.28 38.96
C ALA A 63 11.26 7.49 38.04
N ILE A 64 11.19 8.71 38.58
CA ILE A 64 11.20 9.96 37.81
C ILE A 64 12.57 10.20 37.15
N GLU A 65 13.63 9.98 37.91
CA GLU A 65 15.02 10.06 37.43
C GLU A 65 15.82 8.84 37.88
N ASN A 66 16.76 8.42 37.04
CA ASN A 66 17.68 7.33 37.32
C ASN A 66 18.70 7.75 38.40
N GLN A 67 19.47 6.77 38.88
CA GLN A 67 20.49 7.04 39.92
C GLN A 67 21.60 8.00 39.44
N ASP A 68 21.87 8.03 38.14
CA ASP A 68 22.82 8.94 37.48
C ASP A 68 22.23 10.36 37.25
N GLY A 69 20.95 10.56 37.55
CA GLY A 69 20.25 11.84 37.35
C GLY A 69 19.66 12.02 35.95
N SER A 70 19.75 11.02 35.07
CA SER A 70 19.05 11.03 33.77
C SER A 70 17.54 10.92 33.96
N ILE A 71 16.78 11.67 33.16
CA ILE A 71 15.32 11.76 33.28
C ILE A 71 14.68 10.55 32.63
N ASN A 72 13.90 9.80 33.42
CA ASN A 72 13.14 8.63 32.97
C ASN A 72 11.68 9.01 32.66
N ILE A 73 11.06 9.91 33.43
CA ILE A 73 9.66 10.31 33.23
C ILE A 73 9.56 11.79 32.84
N LEU A 74 8.83 12.06 31.76
CA LEU A 74 8.42 13.41 31.36
C LEU A 74 6.94 13.60 31.63
N PHE A 75 6.58 14.75 32.21
CA PHE A 75 5.20 15.10 32.56
C PHE A 75 4.65 16.09 31.54
N PRO A 76 3.73 15.69 30.64
CA PRO A 76 3.07 16.60 29.72
C PRO A 76 2.20 17.60 30.50
N VAL A 77 2.54 18.87 30.50
CA VAL A 77 1.86 19.87 31.35
C VAL A 77 1.75 21.19 30.63
N GLU A 78 0.57 21.78 30.71
CA GLU A 78 0.28 23.10 30.19
C GLU A 78 -0.64 23.83 31.16
N ASN A 79 -0.40 25.13 31.35
CA ASN A 79 -1.19 25.95 32.29
C ASN A 79 -2.57 26.32 31.71
N ASP A 80 -2.72 26.19 30.39
CA ASP A 80 -3.95 26.51 29.68
C ASP A 80 -4.95 25.36 29.78
N TYR A 81 -6.09 25.62 30.44
CA TYR A 81 -7.14 24.62 30.66
C TYR A 81 -7.73 24.09 29.34
N ARG A 82 -7.67 24.86 28.24
CA ARG A 82 -8.26 24.50 26.94
C ARG A 82 -7.57 23.31 26.29
N ILE A 83 -6.29 23.10 26.60
CA ILE A 83 -5.43 22.09 25.95
C ILE A 83 -4.72 21.18 26.94
N LYS A 84 -5.07 21.27 28.23
CA LYS A 84 -4.40 20.56 29.31
C LYS A 84 -4.35 19.05 29.09
N ASP A 85 -5.47 18.46 28.66
CA ASP A 85 -5.57 17.03 28.40
C ASP A 85 -5.01 16.67 27.01
N ASP A 86 -5.20 17.56 26.02
CA ASP A 86 -4.72 17.37 24.64
C ASP A 86 -3.19 17.25 24.57
N ILE A 87 -2.46 17.97 25.42
CA ILE A 87 -0.99 17.90 25.48
C ILE A 87 -0.50 16.51 25.89
N TRP A 88 -1.20 15.85 26.82
CA TRP A 88 -0.87 14.47 27.18
C TRP A 88 -1.12 13.53 26.00
N ASP A 89 -2.26 13.68 25.32
CA ASP A 89 -2.61 12.87 24.15
C ASP A 89 -1.61 13.05 23.01
N LEU A 90 -1.22 14.29 22.71
CA LEU A 90 -0.20 14.63 21.71
C LEU A 90 1.14 13.96 22.03
N CYS A 91 1.55 14.01 23.30
CA CYS A 91 2.81 13.41 23.73
C CYS A 91 2.77 11.87 23.71
N SER A 92 1.60 11.28 23.94
CA SER A 92 1.43 9.82 24.00
C SER A 92 1.76 9.11 22.69
N TRP A 93 1.77 9.85 21.57
CA TRP A 93 2.11 9.34 20.25
C TRP A 93 3.62 9.29 19.99
N PHE A 94 4.45 9.93 20.84
CA PHE A 94 5.90 9.85 20.72
C PHE A 94 6.44 8.48 21.13
N ASN A 95 7.46 8.03 20.40
CA ASN A 95 8.29 6.90 20.71
C ASN A 95 9.48 7.34 21.58
N PHE A 96 9.26 7.37 22.89
CA PHE A 96 10.33 7.61 23.84
C PHE A 96 11.17 6.34 24.02
N LYS A 97 12.40 6.32 23.48
CA LYS A 97 13.30 5.15 23.59
C LYS A 97 13.75 4.84 25.03
N GLU A 98 14.01 5.88 25.81
CA GLU A 98 14.57 5.80 27.17
C GLU A 98 13.72 6.52 28.21
N LYS A 99 12.63 7.15 27.78
CA LYS A 99 11.75 7.91 28.65
C LYS A 99 10.35 7.32 28.58
N THR A 100 9.48 7.69 29.51
CA THR A 100 8.08 7.32 29.49
C THR A 100 7.20 8.46 30.01
N LEU A 101 5.90 8.30 29.83
CA LEU A 101 4.89 9.22 30.32
C LEU A 101 4.18 8.62 31.53
N PRO A 102 3.76 9.44 32.51
CA PRO A 102 2.88 8.99 33.58
C PRO A 102 1.51 8.60 33.01
N ALA A 103 0.79 7.76 33.75
CA ALA A 103 -0.63 7.50 33.51
C ALA A 103 -1.42 8.81 33.43
N LYS A 104 -2.35 8.90 32.47
CA LYS A 104 -3.07 10.15 32.15
C LYS A 104 -3.79 10.71 33.37
N GLU A 105 -4.40 9.85 34.17
CA GLU A 105 -5.21 10.18 35.35
C GLU A 105 -4.39 10.79 36.49
N GLU A 106 -3.10 10.43 36.59
CA GLU A 106 -2.20 10.90 37.63
C GLU A 106 -1.23 11.99 37.16
N ASN A 107 -1.07 12.18 35.84
CA ASN A 107 -0.10 13.10 35.25
C ASN A 107 -0.14 14.50 35.88
N CYS A 108 -1.32 15.13 35.90
CA CYS A 108 -1.48 16.48 36.44
C CYS A 108 -1.19 16.55 37.94
N LYS A 109 -1.45 15.46 38.67
CA LYS A 109 -1.22 15.40 40.12
C LYS A 109 0.28 15.31 40.39
N TRP A 110 1.00 14.46 39.68
CA TRP A 110 2.45 14.37 39.74
C TRP A 110 3.16 15.64 39.28
N ALA A 111 2.63 16.33 38.27
CA ALA A 111 3.14 17.62 37.83
C ALA A 111 3.14 18.71 38.91
N THR A 112 2.22 18.64 39.89
CA THR A 112 2.23 19.56 41.04
C THR A 112 3.32 19.24 42.06
N VAL A 113 3.74 17.97 42.12
CA VAL A 113 4.81 17.48 42.99
C VAL A 113 6.17 17.82 42.38
N VAL A 114 6.32 17.55 41.08
CA VAL A 114 7.56 17.76 40.34
C VAL A 114 7.60 19.19 39.80
N ARG A 115 8.14 20.09 40.62
CA ARG A 115 8.17 21.53 40.29
C ARG A 115 9.26 21.90 39.30
N GLU A 116 10.32 21.10 39.15
CA GLU A 116 11.44 21.47 38.28
C GLU A 116 11.07 21.36 36.79
N GLU A 117 11.36 22.43 36.03
CA GLU A 117 11.02 22.53 34.61
C GLU A 117 11.67 21.45 33.73
N LYS A 118 12.82 20.89 34.14
CA LYS A 118 13.51 19.82 33.39
C LYS A 118 12.62 18.59 33.14
N PHE A 119 11.69 18.32 34.05
CA PHE A 119 10.77 17.17 33.98
C PHE A 119 9.47 17.47 33.24
N LYS A 120 9.13 18.74 33.00
CA LYS A 120 7.88 19.13 32.35
C LYS A 120 8.03 19.15 30.84
N LEU A 121 7.08 18.56 30.13
CA LEU A 121 6.97 18.59 28.68
C LEU A 121 5.80 19.51 28.31
N ASN A 122 6.09 20.78 28.08
CA ASN A 122 5.10 21.78 27.67
C ASN A 122 5.11 21.96 26.14
N LEU A 123 4.13 22.71 25.63
CA LEU A 123 3.99 22.98 24.20
C LEU A 123 5.26 23.60 23.60
N ASN A 124 5.90 24.55 24.29
CA ASN A 124 7.12 25.21 23.79
C ASN A 124 8.29 24.23 23.60
N ARG A 125 8.45 23.25 24.48
CA ARG A 125 9.48 22.19 24.32
C ARG A 125 9.18 21.31 23.12
N ILE A 126 7.92 20.99 22.87
CA ILE A 126 7.49 20.21 21.70
C ILE A 126 7.77 21.01 20.42
N LEU A 127 7.34 22.26 20.37
CA LEU A 127 7.58 23.16 19.23
C LEU A 127 9.07 23.34 18.93
N ASN A 128 9.92 23.55 19.96
CA ASN A 128 11.37 23.64 19.78
C ASN A 128 11.98 22.33 19.26
N MET A 129 11.47 21.19 19.71
CA MET A 129 11.91 19.89 19.20
C MET A 129 11.57 19.75 17.71
N ILE A 130 10.34 20.07 17.29
CA ILE A 130 9.94 20.00 15.88
C ILE A 130 10.78 20.96 15.04
N ASN A 131 10.98 22.19 15.51
CA ASN A 131 11.74 23.21 14.79
C ASN A 131 13.22 22.82 14.54
N SER A 132 13.74 21.85 15.30
CA SER A 132 15.09 21.29 15.11
C SER A 132 15.17 20.17 14.07
N LEU A 133 14.02 19.68 13.59
CA LEU A 133 13.92 18.64 12.58
C LEU A 133 13.86 19.26 11.18
N ASN A 134 14.32 18.52 10.17
CA ASN A 134 14.35 19.03 8.81
C ASN A 134 13.19 18.51 7.96
N ASN A 135 12.75 17.27 8.18
CA ASN A 135 11.74 16.63 7.34
C ASN A 135 10.81 15.69 8.14
N ILE A 136 9.73 15.23 7.49
CA ILE A 136 8.75 14.29 8.05
C ILE A 136 9.40 12.97 8.48
N SER A 137 10.44 12.49 7.77
CA SER A 137 11.13 11.24 8.11
C SER A 137 11.80 11.34 9.49
N ASP A 138 12.45 12.47 9.78
CA ASP A 138 13.04 12.77 11.08
C ASP A 138 11.97 12.73 12.19
N LEU A 139 10.80 13.32 11.93
CA LEU A 139 9.67 13.33 12.87
C LEU A 139 9.04 11.94 13.03
N SER A 140 8.86 11.20 11.94
CA SER A 140 8.34 9.84 11.93
C SER A 140 9.19 8.91 12.80
N SER A 141 10.52 9.07 12.77
CA SER A 141 11.44 8.30 13.61
C SER A 141 11.23 8.50 15.12
N LYS A 142 10.63 9.64 15.52
CA LYS A 142 10.30 10.00 16.90
C LYS A 142 8.86 9.62 17.28
N ILE A 143 7.99 9.27 16.34
CA ILE A 143 6.59 8.90 16.58
C ILE A 143 6.49 7.36 16.65
N LYS A 144 5.50 6.84 17.38
CA LYS A 144 5.24 5.40 17.49
C LYS A 144 4.88 4.81 16.13
N LYS A 145 5.31 3.56 15.88
CA LYS A 145 4.99 2.84 14.64
C LYS A 145 3.47 2.69 14.50
N GLY A 146 2.96 2.95 13.30
CA GLY A 146 1.53 2.84 12.97
C GLY A 146 0.72 4.12 13.17
N ILE A 147 1.34 5.19 13.67
CA ILE A 147 0.71 6.51 13.73
C ILE A 147 1.13 7.31 12.50
N ASP A 148 0.15 7.94 11.85
CA ASP A 148 0.40 8.85 10.74
C ASP A 148 0.95 10.19 11.25
N VAL A 149 2.04 10.65 10.64
CA VAL A 149 2.73 11.88 11.05
C VAL A 149 1.91 13.13 10.68
N ILE A 150 1.19 13.10 9.56
CA ILE A 150 0.32 14.18 9.12
C ILE A 150 -0.84 14.36 10.09
N ASP A 151 -1.46 13.26 10.53
CA ASP A 151 -2.51 13.30 11.55
C ASP A 151 -2.00 13.93 12.86
N TRP A 152 -0.76 13.59 13.26
CA TRP A 152 -0.13 14.17 14.44
C TRP A 152 0.09 15.68 14.28
N ILE A 153 0.56 16.14 13.10
CA ILE A 153 0.74 17.57 12.82
C ILE A 153 -0.61 18.30 12.83
N ASN A 154 -1.64 17.74 12.21
CA ASN A 154 -3.00 18.30 12.23
C ASN A 154 -3.55 18.40 13.67
N PHE A 155 -3.29 17.39 14.51
CA PHE A 155 -3.67 17.44 15.92
C PHE A 155 -2.93 18.55 16.67
N LEU A 156 -1.63 18.75 16.41
CA LEU A 156 -0.88 19.87 16.95
C LEU A 156 -1.43 21.22 16.49
N ILE A 157 -1.76 21.38 15.20
CA ILE A 157 -2.38 22.61 14.67
C ILE A 157 -3.67 22.94 15.42
N ASN A 158 -4.53 21.94 15.64
CA ASN A 158 -5.76 22.11 16.41
C ASN A 158 -5.50 22.55 17.86
N ILE A 159 -4.47 22.00 18.52
CA ILE A 159 -4.05 22.44 19.86
C ILE A 159 -3.61 23.91 19.85
N LEU A 160 -2.82 24.31 18.85
CA LEU A 160 -2.36 25.70 18.70
C LEU A 160 -3.52 26.67 18.41
N ASP A 161 -4.52 26.22 17.65
CA ASP A 161 -5.73 26.98 17.35
C ASP A 161 -6.57 27.19 18.61
N LYS A 162 -6.84 26.13 19.40
CA LYS A 162 -7.52 26.22 20.70
C LYS A 162 -6.84 27.17 21.68
N LYS A 163 -5.51 27.26 21.64
CA LYS A 163 -4.71 28.16 22.49
C LYS A 163 -4.67 29.60 21.93
N GLU A 164 -5.21 29.85 20.74
CA GLU A 164 -5.21 31.15 20.04
C GLU A 164 -3.79 31.68 19.74
N VAL A 165 -2.81 30.78 19.58
CA VAL A 165 -1.42 31.15 19.25
C VAL A 165 -0.98 30.67 17.87
N LEU A 166 -1.83 29.91 17.17
CA LEU A 166 -1.52 29.26 15.89
C LEU A 166 -0.80 30.19 14.91
N GLN A 167 -1.38 31.35 14.60
CA GLN A 167 -0.81 32.28 13.61
C GLN A 167 0.57 32.82 14.02
N THR A 168 0.81 33.01 15.32
CA THR A 168 2.10 33.50 15.84
C THR A 168 3.18 32.43 15.74
N GLU A 169 2.83 31.17 15.98
CA GLU A 169 3.75 30.04 15.92
C GLU A 169 4.05 29.60 14.48
N LEU A 170 3.04 29.56 13.61
CA LEU A 170 3.18 29.26 12.18
C LEU A 170 4.12 30.23 11.45
N ALA A 171 4.20 31.48 11.91
CA ALA A 171 5.09 32.50 11.35
C ALA A 171 6.58 32.28 11.69
N LYS A 172 6.90 31.45 12.70
CA LYS A 172 8.25 31.33 13.26
C LYS A 172 8.81 29.91 13.20
N ILE A 173 7.95 28.90 13.31
CA ILE A 173 8.36 27.52 13.51
C ILE A 173 8.27 26.74 12.21
N LYS A 174 9.32 25.96 11.93
CA LYS A 174 9.33 24.94 10.90
C LYS A 174 8.54 23.72 11.37
N MET A 175 7.25 23.65 11.02
CA MET A 175 6.40 22.50 11.36
C MET A 175 5.50 22.05 10.22
N ILE A 176 5.33 22.86 9.18
CA ILE A 176 4.40 22.54 8.10
C ILE A 176 5.18 21.85 6.98
N PRO A 177 4.83 20.62 6.61
CA PRO A 177 5.52 19.93 5.54
C PRO A 177 5.13 20.49 4.17
N ASN A 178 6.12 20.63 3.30
CA ASN A 178 5.88 20.78 1.87
C ASN A 178 5.52 19.42 1.23
N GLN A 179 5.24 19.40 -0.08
CA GLN A 179 4.86 18.16 -0.79
C GLN A 179 6.02 17.15 -0.94
N ASN A 180 7.27 17.56 -0.71
CA ASN A 180 8.43 16.66 -0.65
C ASN A 180 8.68 16.12 0.77
N GLY A 181 7.96 16.63 1.77
CA GLY A 181 8.09 16.23 3.16
C GLY A 181 9.12 17.03 3.96
N ASP A 182 9.65 18.15 3.47
CA ASP A 182 10.50 19.04 4.26
C ASP A 182 9.66 19.93 5.15
N LEU A 183 10.07 20.07 6.42
CA LEU A 183 9.40 20.92 7.40
C LEU A 183 9.79 22.38 7.15
N CYS A 184 8.80 23.19 6.83
CA CYS A 184 8.93 24.58 6.44
C CYS A 184 8.12 25.49 7.37
N ILE A 185 8.45 26.79 7.31
CA ILE A 185 7.61 27.85 7.88
C ILE A 185 6.41 28.02 6.97
N GLU A 186 5.22 28.15 7.55
CA GLU A 186 3.95 28.24 6.82
C GLU A 186 3.96 29.39 5.78
N ALA A 187 4.52 30.54 6.17
CA ALA A 187 4.57 31.73 5.33
C ALA A 187 5.32 31.55 3.99
N TRP A 188 6.20 30.55 3.88
CA TRP A 188 6.95 30.26 2.65
C TRP A 188 6.23 29.29 1.71
N LEU A 189 5.19 28.63 2.21
CA LEU A 189 4.41 27.68 1.45
C LEU A 189 3.20 28.36 0.84
N LYS A 190 2.74 27.85 -0.30
CA LYS A 190 1.49 28.22 -0.96
C LYS A 190 0.51 27.07 -0.88
N ARG A 191 -0.78 27.38 -0.94
CA ARG A 191 -1.83 26.36 -1.01
C ARG A 191 -1.83 25.74 -2.40
N ASP A 192 -1.98 24.42 -2.44
CA ASP A 192 -2.22 23.70 -3.69
C ASP A 192 -3.72 23.76 -4.02
N ASP A 193 -4.09 24.39 -5.14
CA ASP A 193 -5.47 24.47 -5.62
C ASP A 193 -5.78 23.39 -6.66
N ASN A 194 -5.57 22.12 -6.27
CA ASN A 194 -5.78 20.94 -7.10
C ASN A 194 -4.96 20.96 -8.40
N ILE A 195 -3.67 21.23 -8.26
CA ILE A 195 -2.72 21.25 -9.36
C ILE A 195 -2.48 19.82 -9.87
N SER A 196 -2.52 19.62 -11.19
CA SER A 196 -2.24 18.34 -11.84
C SER A 196 -0.82 17.84 -11.52
N GLU A 197 -0.71 16.59 -11.06
CA GLU A 197 0.57 15.95 -10.77
C GLU A 197 1.46 15.85 -12.01
N GLU A 198 0.85 15.66 -13.19
CA GLU A 198 1.55 15.65 -14.47
C GLU A 198 2.20 17.02 -14.77
N LEU A 199 1.50 18.13 -14.52
CA LEU A 199 2.07 19.47 -14.70
C LEU A 199 3.21 19.74 -13.72
N LYS A 200 3.08 19.32 -12.46
CA LYS A 200 4.17 19.41 -11.48
C LYS A 200 5.40 18.62 -11.94
N ASN A 201 5.20 17.42 -12.49
CA ASN A 201 6.29 16.58 -13.02
C ASN A 201 6.96 17.20 -14.25
N ILE A 202 6.18 17.77 -15.18
CA ILE A 202 6.73 18.48 -16.35
C ILE A 202 7.58 19.68 -15.91
N LEU A 203 7.10 20.47 -14.94
CA LEU A 203 7.86 21.61 -14.43
C LEU A 203 9.14 21.18 -13.70
N TYR A 204 9.07 20.08 -12.94
CA TYR A 204 10.22 19.46 -12.30
C TYR A 204 11.29 19.05 -13.33
N ASP A 205 10.87 18.37 -14.40
CA ASP A 205 11.79 18.00 -15.49
C ASP A 205 12.37 19.24 -16.17
N LEU A 206 11.63 20.35 -16.26
CA LEU A 206 12.15 21.66 -16.69
C LEU A 206 13.09 22.34 -15.67
N GLY A 207 13.48 21.64 -14.61
CA GLY A 207 14.46 22.05 -13.61
C GLY A 207 13.90 22.97 -12.52
N GLU A 208 12.59 22.94 -12.24
CA GLU A 208 12.00 23.68 -11.13
C GLU A 208 11.03 22.80 -10.34
N ASP A 209 11.36 22.54 -9.08
CA ASP A 209 10.53 21.74 -8.20
C ASP A 209 9.54 22.60 -7.40
N ILE A 210 8.32 22.74 -7.93
CA ILE A 210 7.28 23.52 -7.26
C ILE A 210 6.80 22.88 -5.95
N ARG A 211 7.00 21.58 -5.75
CA ARG A 211 6.58 20.86 -4.53
C ARG A 211 7.31 21.36 -3.29
N THR A 212 8.48 21.98 -3.47
CA THR A 212 9.23 22.64 -2.40
C THR A 212 8.49 23.85 -1.81
N ASN A 213 7.64 24.51 -2.61
CA ASN A 213 6.87 25.70 -2.23
C ASN A 213 5.39 25.40 -1.96
N LEU A 214 4.92 24.18 -2.20
CA LEU A 214 3.53 23.80 -1.97
C LEU A 214 3.38 23.09 -0.64
N ARG A 215 2.37 23.48 0.14
CA ARG A 215 1.99 22.76 1.35
C ARG A 215 1.50 21.36 0.99
N ASN A 216 1.81 20.38 1.84
CA ASN A 216 1.18 19.07 1.75
C ASN A 216 -0.37 19.21 1.81
N PRO A 217 -1.12 18.64 0.85
CA PRO A 217 -2.57 18.84 0.74
C PRO A 217 -3.36 18.31 1.95
N ASP A 218 -2.82 17.34 2.67
CA ASP A 218 -3.48 16.71 3.82
C ASP A 218 -3.35 17.54 5.11
N ILE A 219 -2.57 18.63 5.08
CA ILE A 219 -2.44 19.55 6.22
C ILE A 219 -3.56 20.59 6.19
N VAL A 220 -4.36 20.59 7.26
CA VAL A 220 -5.51 21.48 7.44
C VAL A 220 -5.14 22.59 8.41
N ILE A 221 -5.11 23.82 7.91
CA ILE A 221 -4.94 25.02 8.73
C ILE A 221 -6.28 25.75 8.78
N PRO A 222 -6.84 26.01 9.97
CA PRO A 222 -8.06 26.81 10.13
C PRO A 222 -7.88 28.26 9.66
N ASN A 223 -8.96 28.87 9.16
CA ASN A 223 -9.06 30.31 8.86
C ASN A 223 -8.06 30.86 7.81
N GLU A 224 -7.87 30.14 6.70
CA GLU A 224 -6.93 30.51 5.62
C GLU A 224 -7.53 31.33 4.47
N GLU A 225 -8.46 32.24 4.73
CA GLU A 225 -9.20 32.92 3.66
C GLU A 225 -8.32 33.73 2.69
N ASN A 226 -7.12 34.14 3.14
CA ASN A 226 -6.19 34.98 2.37
C ASN A 226 -4.89 34.27 1.95
N LYS A 227 -4.78 32.95 2.09
CA LYS A 227 -3.55 32.25 1.72
C LYS A 227 -3.40 32.20 0.20
N GLU A 228 -2.24 32.63 -0.30
CA GLU A 228 -1.93 32.54 -1.72
C GLU A 228 -1.99 31.07 -2.18
N ALA A 229 -2.83 30.81 -3.18
CA ALA A 229 -2.99 29.50 -3.78
C ALA A 229 -2.37 29.49 -5.18
N LEU A 230 -1.64 28.43 -5.49
CA LEU A 230 -1.17 28.18 -6.86
C LEU A 230 -2.17 27.31 -7.59
N THR A 231 -2.40 27.66 -8.85
CA THR A 231 -3.34 26.99 -9.73
C THR A 231 -2.61 26.35 -10.92
N ASN A 232 -3.29 25.51 -11.68
CA ASN A 232 -2.77 25.00 -12.96
C ASN A 232 -2.35 26.13 -13.92
N MET A 233 -2.99 27.30 -13.86
CA MET A 233 -2.64 28.47 -14.69
C MET A 233 -1.25 29.04 -14.35
N ASP A 234 -0.92 29.08 -13.06
CA ASP A 234 0.38 29.58 -12.58
C ASP A 234 1.51 28.63 -13.00
N ILE A 235 1.26 27.32 -12.87
CA ILE A 235 2.21 26.27 -13.29
C ILE A 235 2.37 26.28 -14.81
N ALA A 236 1.27 26.38 -15.56
CA ALA A 236 1.30 26.49 -17.02
C ALA A 236 2.11 27.71 -17.49
N THR A 237 1.95 28.86 -16.81
CA THR A 237 2.75 30.06 -17.11
C THR A 237 4.25 29.83 -16.89
N LYS A 238 4.64 29.16 -15.80
CA LYS A 238 6.04 28.80 -15.54
C LYS A 238 6.60 27.85 -16.60
N ILE A 239 5.84 26.79 -16.92
CA ILE A 239 6.20 25.83 -17.97
C ILE A 239 6.38 26.56 -19.31
N ARG A 240 5.42 27.40 -19.70
CA ARG A 240 5.46 28.17 -20.95
C ARG A 240 6.72 29.03 -21.05
N ASN A 241 7.05 29.77 -19.99
CA ASN A 241 8.25 30.61 -19.99
C ASN A 241 9.53 29.78 -20.18
N LYS A 242 9.62 28.61 -19.52
CA LYS A 242 10.77 27.71 -19.67
C LYS A 242 10.83 27.07 -21.05
N VAL A 243 9.70 26.60 -21.59
CA VAL A 243 9.60 26.00 -22.92
C VAL A 243 9.99 27.00 -24.00
N TYR A 244 9.49 28.24 -23.95
CA TYR A 244 9.92 29.26 -24.89
C TYR A 244 11.39 29.62 -24.75
N GLY A 245 11.93 29.62 -23.52
CA GLY A 245 13.37 29.76 -23.31
C GLY A 245 14.19 28.65 -23.97
N LEU A 246 13.68 27.41 -24.01
CA LEU A 246 14.32 26.30 -24.72
C LEU A 246 14.19 26.46 -26.25
N LEU A 247 13.00 26.79 -26.76
CA LEU A 247 12.76 27.00 -28.18
C LEU A 247 13.57 28.18 -28.74
N GLN A 248 13.80 29.24 -27.95
CA GLN A 248 14.65 30.36 -28.37
C GLN A 248 16.11 29.94 -28.54
N LYS A 249 16.64 29.09 -27.65
CA LYS A 249 18.01 28.56 -27.75
C LYS A 249 18.19 27.66 -28.98
N GLU A 250 17.13 27.02 -29.45
CA GLU A 250 17.15 26.20 -30.68
C GLU A 250 17.28 27.05 -31.96
N ASN A 251 16.96 28.34 -31.92
CA ASN A 251 17.15 29.24 -33.06
C ASN A 251 18.61 29.67 -33.25
N GLU A 252 19.53 29.26 -32.36
CA GLU A 252 20.96 29.55 -32.50
C GLU A 252 21.61 28.64 -33.58
N PRO A 253 22.62 29.13 -34.33
CA PRO A 253 23.27 28.34 -35.37
C PRO A 253 23.91 27.08 -34.77
N ASN A 254 23.61 25.90 -35.33
CA ASN A 254 24.05 24.57 -34.87
C ASN A 254 23.43 24.08 -33.55
N ALA A 255 22.42 24.75 -32.99
CA ALA A 255 21.71 24.24 -31.84
C ALA A 255 20.86 23.02 -32.24
N VAL A 256 21.13 21.87 -31.62
CA VAL A 256 20.33 20.65 -31.76
C VAL A 256 19.54 20.46 -30.47
N ARG A 257 18.24 20.19 -30.60
CA ARG A 257 17.38 19.88 -29.45
C ARG A 257 17.96 18.71 -28.66
N THR A 258 18.19 18.94 -27.37
CA THR A 258 18.73 17.89 -26.49
C THR A 258 17.70 16.79 -26.26
N GLU A 259 18.16 15.55 -26.02
CA GLU A 259 17.28 14.41 -25.71
C GLU A 259 16.38 14.68 -24.49
N HIS A 260 16.91 15.40 -23.49
CA HIS A 260 16.12 15.84 -22.34
C HIS A 260 14.99 16.79 -22.75
N SER A 261 15.28 17.80 -23.58
CA SER A 261 14.24 18.71 -24.11
C SER A 261 13.17 17.96 -24.90
N LYS A 262 13.56 16.98 -25.73
CA LYS A 262 12.61 16.13 -26.48
C LYS A 262 11.69 15.36 -25.55
N MET A 263 12.24 14.72 -24.52
CA MET A 263 11.46 13.98 -23.53
C MET A 263 10.41 14.88 -22.87
N VAL A 264 10.80 16.08 -22.43
CA VAL A 264 9.88 17.02 -21.78
C VAL A 264 8.80 17.51 -22.74
N PHE A 265 9.17 17.84 -23.98
CA PHE A 265 8.20 18.27 -25.00
C PHE A 265 7.21 17.16 -25.34
N ASN A 266 7.67 15.91 -25.44
CA ASN A 266 6.79 14.75 -25.64
C ASN A 266 5.80 14.56 -24.49
N LYS A 267 6.24 14.72 -23.23
CA LYS A 267 5.33 14.70 -22.06
C LYS A 267 4.28 15.82 -22.13
N LEU A 268 4.69 17.02 -22.54
CA LEU A 268 3.77 18.16 -22.68
C LEU A 268 2.77 17.95 -23.82
N ILE A 269 3.21 17.41 -24.96
CA ILE A 269 2.34 17.04 -26.10
C ILE A 269 1.30 15.99 -25.67
N LEU A 270 1.73 14.96 -24.94
CA LEU A 270 0.83 13.92 -24.42
C LEU A 270 -0.19 14.52 -23.43
N TRP A 271 0.25 15.45 -22.58
CA TRP A 271 -0.66 16.14 -21.69
C TRP A 271 -1.69 17.00 -22.45
N PHE A 272 -1.26 17.70 -23.51
CA PHE A 272 -2.13 18.44 -24.43
C PHE A 272 -3.14 17.55 -25.16
N SER A 273 -2.78 16.32 -25.53
CA SER A 273 -3.72 15.40 -26.17
C SER A 273 -4.78 14.87 -25.22
N ASN A 274 -4.43 14.67 -23.95
CA ASN A 274 -5.37 14.13 -22.97
C ASN A 274 -6.26 15.20 -22.33
N ASN A 275 -5.88 16.48 -22.42
CA ASN A 275 -6.53 17.60 -21.71
C ASN A 275 -6.85 18.79 -22.63
N HIS A 276 -7.41 18.55 -23.81
CA HIS A 276 -7.59 19.57 -24.87
C HIS A 276 -8.19 20.91 -24.40
N GLN A 277 -9.35 20.88 -23.72
CA GLN A 277 -10.05 22.10 -23.29
C GLN A 277 -9.24 22.91 -22.27
N GLU A 278 -8.64 22.21 -21.31
CA GLU A 278 -7.85 22.86 -20.26
C GLU A 278 -6.53 23.38 -20.81
N ALA A 279 -5.88 22.64 -21.71
CA ALA A 279 -4.67 23.05 -22.39
C ALA A 279 -4.86 24.33 -23.20
N GLU A 280 -5.95 24.43 -23.98
CA GLU A 280 -6.30 25.64 -24.72
C GLU A 280 -6.48 26.84 -23.78
N ARG A 281 -7.14 26.63 -22.64
CA ARG A 281 -7.40 27.68 -21.64
C ARG A 281 -6.12 28.19 -20.97
N ILE A 282 -5.25 27.29 -20.49
CA ILE A 282 -4.13 27.67 -19.62
C ILE A 282 -2.80 27.87 -20.36
N PHE A 283 -2.62 27.23 -21.52
CA PHE A 283 -1.42 27.37 -22.34
C PHE A 283 -1.60 28.25 -23.57
N SER A 284 -2.85 28.47 -24.03
CA SER A 284 -3.24 29.40 -25.10
C SER A 284 -2.27 29.38 -26.29
N ASP A 285 -1.36 30.35 -26.37
CA ASP A 285 -0.38 30.52 -27.44
C ASP A 285 0.56 29.32 -27.62
N LEU A 286 1.00 28.69 -26.53
CA LEU A 286 1.87 27.50 -26.63
C LEU A 286 1.10 26.29 -27.18
N TYR A 287 -0.20 26.20 -26.88
CA TYR A 287 -1.07 25.14 -27.40
C TYR A 287 -1.38 25.35 -28.89
N GLU A 288 -1.62 26.59 -29.34
CA GLU A 288 -1.75 26.92 -30.76
C GLU A 288 -0.48 26.57 -31.54
N HIS A 289 0.69 26.85 -30.95
CA HIS A 289 2.00 26.59 -31.55
C HIS A 289 2.58 25.22 -31.14
N LYS A 290 1.75 24.27 -30.69
CA LYS A 290 2.22 22.94 -30.24
C LYS A 290 3.02 22.17 -31.29
N TYR A 291 2.84 22.49 -32.58
CA TYR A 291 3.63 21.92 -33.68
C TYR A 291 5.14 22.19 -33.53
N LYS A 292 5.55 23.28 -32.85
CA LYS A 292 6.96 23.61 -32.56
C LYS A 292 7.61 22.67 -31.55
N LEU A 293 6.80 21.97 -30.75
CA LEU A 293 7.27 21.02 -29.74
C LEU A 293 7.68 19.68 -30.34
N TYR A 294 7.21 19.38 -31.55
CA TYR A 294 7.63 18.18 -32.26
C TYR A 294 9.01 18.39 -32.88
N ASP A 295 9.78 17.31 -33.02
CA ASP A 295 10.98 17.26 -33.86
C ASP A 295 10.52 16.83 -35.27
N ASP A 296 10.87 17.60 -36.31
CA ASP A 296 10.45 17.33 -37.69
C ASP A 296 10.82 15.90 -38.14
N VAL A 297 11.94 15.36 -37.66
CA VAL A 297 12.38 13.98 -37.93
C VAL A 297 11.49 12.97 -37.20
N GLU A 298 11.08 13.28 -35.98
CA GLU A 298 10.23 12.42 -35.15
C GLU A 298 8.77 12.42 -35.63
N ILE A 299 8.28 13.55 -36.16
CA ILE A 299 6.99 13.62 -36.88
C ILE A 299 7.01 12.68 -38.07
N ILE A 300 8.04 12.75 -38.92
CA ILE A 300 8.15 11.88 -40.10
C ILE A 300 8.19 10.42 -39.68
N LYS A 301 8.98 10.08 -38.66
CA LYS A 301 9.08 8.71 -38.14
C LYS A 301 7.77 8.21 -37.51
N ASN A 302 7.06 9.05 -36.76
CA ASN A 302 5.78 8.70 -36.16
C ASN A 302 4.66 8.59 -37.20
N ILE A 303 4.67 9.43 -38.25
CA ILE A 303 3.77 9.30 -39.41
C ILE A 303 4.05 7.99 -40.14
N GLN A 304 5.33 7.68 -40.42
CA GLN A 304 5.72 6.41 -41.06
C GLN A 304 5.30 5.21 -40.21
N LEU A 305 5.57 5.23 -38.91
CA LEU A 305 5.18 4.15 -37.99
C LEU A 305 3.66 4.01 -37.89
N SER A 306 2.93 5.12 -37.80
CA SER A 306 1.46 5.11 -37.79
C SER A 306 0.88 4.57 -39.11
N GLN A 307 1.49 4.92 -40.25
CA GLN A 307 1.12 4.37 -41.56
C GLN A 307 1.41 2.87 -41.66
N GLU A 308 2.57 2.42 -41.16
CA GLU A 308 2.91 0.99 -41.10
C GLU A 308 1.95 0.22 -40.18
N ILE A 309 1.66 0.74 -38.99
CA ILE A 309 0.70 0.14 -38.07
C ILE A 309 -0.70 0.11 -38.68
N THR A 310 -1.15 1.21 -39.29
CA THR A 310 -2.45 1.27 -39.97
C THR A 310 -2.52 0.28 -41.12
N LYS A 311 -1.44 0.12 -41.88
CA LYS A 311 -1.34 -0.86 -42.95
C LYS A 311 -1.39 -2.28 -42.40
N ILE A 312 -0.64 -2.59 -41.34
CA ILE A 312 -0.69 -3.90 -40.67
C ILE A 312 -2.10 -4.16 -40.14
N MET A 313 -2.78 -3.16 -39.57
CA MET A 313 -4.15 -3.28 -39.11
C MET A 313 -5.09 -3.60 -40.28
N GLN A 314 -4.99 -2.87 -41.39
CA GLN A 314 -5.80 -3.09 -42.58
C GLN A 314 -5.55 -4.46 -43.23
N ASP A 315 -4.28 -4.85 -43.39
CA ASP A 315 -3.86 -6.13 -44.00
C ASP A 315 -4.35 -7.33 -43.17
N ASN A 316 -4.57 -7.14 -41.86
CA ASN A 316 -5.07 -8.17 -40.94
C ASN A 316 -6.55 -7.99 -40.54
N GLY A 317 -7.28 -7.07 -41.18
CA GLY A 317 -8.71 -6.84 -40.91
C GLY A 317 -9.01 -6.28 -39.51
N ILE A 318 -8.03 -5.68 -38.86
CA ILE A 318 -8.10 -5.14 -37.49
C ILE A 318 -8.63 -3.70 -37.56
N THR A 319 -9.74 -3.43 -36.86
CA THR A 319 -10.37 -2.10 -36.87
C THR A 319 -10.05 -1.27 -35.64
N GLU A 320 -9.61 -1.91 -34.54
CA GLU A 320 -9.35 -1.22 -33.27
C GLU A 320 -7.99 -1.62 -32.67
N VAL A 321 -7.29 -0.67 -32.05
CA VAL A 321 -6.00 -0.93 -31.38
C VAL A 321 -6.15 -1.93 -30.22
N GLN A 322 -7.35 -2.02 -29.63
CA GLN A 322 -7.64 -3.00 -28.58
C GLN A 322 -7.61 -4.44 -29.10
N GLU A 323 -7.95 -4.68 -30.37
CA GLU A 323 -7.82 -5.99 -31.00
C GLU A 323 -6.34 -6.38 -31.15
N ILE A 324 -5.45 -5.43 -31.47
CA ILE A 324 -4.00 -5.66 -31.46
C ILE A 324 -3.54 -6.05 -30.06
N ARG A 325 -3.98 -5.34 -29.02
CA ARG A 325 -3.65 -5.67 -27.63
C ARG A 325 -4.15 -7.07 -27.26
N ASN A 326 -5.38 -7.41 -27.64
CA ASN A 326 -5.94 -8.74 -27.42
C ASN A 326 -5.16 -9.82 -28.21
N ILE A 327 -4.70 -9.52 -29.43
CA ILE A 327 -3.85 -10.42 -30.24
C ILE A 327 -2.46 -10.58 -29.61
N ILE A 328 -1.87 -9.52 -29.07
CA ILE A 328 -0.57 -9.57 -28.37
C ILE A 328 -0.69 -10.30 -27.03
N GLU A 329 -1.78 -10.08 -26.29
CA GLU A 329 -2.08 -10.79 -25.03
C GLU A 329 -2.40 -12.27 -25.28
N ARG A 330 -3.06 -12.59 -26.40
CA ARG A 330 -3.24 -13.98 -26.89
C ARG A 330 -1.94 -14.58 -27.46
N GLY A 331 -1.11 -13.79 -28.13
CA GLY A 331 0.17 -14.21 -28.71
C GLY A 331 1.27 -14.46 -27.66
N ASN A 332 1.18 -13.80 -26.49
CA ASN A 332 2.04 -14.07 -25.34
C ASN A 332 1.63 -15.34 -24.56
N SER A 333 0.56 -16.02 -24.96
CA SER A 333 0.10 -17.30 -24.37
C SER A 333 0.29 -18.49 -25.32
N VAL A 334 1.35 -18.47 -26.13
CA VAL A 334 1.81 -19.68 -26.80
C VAL A 334 2.52 -20.56 -25.78
N GLU A 335 1.81 -21.56 -25.26
CA GLU A 335 2.34 -22.50 -24.29
C GLU A 335 3.22 -23.55 -24.98
N VAL A 336 4.38 -23.87 -24.40
CA VAL A 336 5.20 -24.98 -24.90
C VAL A 336 4.47 -26.28 -24.59
N LEU A 337 4.25 -27.12 -25.60
CA LEU A 337 3.63 -28.43 -25.41
C LEU A 337 4.54 -29.32 -24.55
N THR A 338 4.07 -29.72 -23.37
CA THR A 338 4.78 -30.63 -22.45
C THR A 338 4.02 -31.94 -22.23
N GLU A 339 4.67 -32.93 -21.62
CA GLU A 339 4.03 -34.18 -21.21
C GLU A 339 2.87 -33.95 -20.22
N SER A 340 3.00 -32.98 -19.31
CA SER A 340 1.91 -32.61 -18.39
C SER A 340 0.78 -31.90 -19.13
N SER A 341 1.06 -31.09 -20.15
CA SER A 341 0.05 -30.51 -21.04
C SER A 341 -0.77 -31.62 -21.72
N LEU A 342 -0.11 -32.64 -22.29
CA LEU A 342 -0.77 -33.80 -22.90
C LEU A 342 -1.62 -34.59 -21.89
N ALA A 343 -1.14 -34.74 -20.66
CA ALA A 343 -1.87 -35.43 -19.60
C ALA A 343 -3.11 -34.66 -19.12
N CYS A 344 -2.97 -33.34 -18.92
CA CYS A 344 -4.10 -32.47 -18.59
C CYS A 344 -5.13 -32.44 -19.74
N MET A 345 -4.67 -32.60 -20.99
CA MET A 345 -5.51 -32.75 -22.17
C MET A 345 -6.12 -34.14 -22.34
N GLY A 346 -5.55 -35.18 -21.75
CA GLY A 346 -6.08 -36.55 -21.84
C GLY A 346 -5.69 -37.29 -23.11
N ILE A 347 -4.67 -36.82 -23.85
CA ILE A 347 -4.25 -37.36 -25.14
C ILE A 347 -3.37 -38.59 -24.91
N ILE A 348 -3.93 -39.79 -25.12
CA ILE A 348 -3.27 -41.06 -24.74
C ILE A 348 -2.56 -41.78 -25.88
N ASN A 349 -2.65 -41.30 -27.13
CA ASN A 349 -1.98 -41.88 -28.29
C ASN A 349 -1.88 -40.87 -29.46
N GLU A 350 -1.15 -41.26 -30.51
CA GLU A 350 -0.89 -40.43 -31.69
C GLU A 350 -2.16 -40.10 -32.49
N GLU A 351 -3.11 -41.03 -32.61
CA GLU A 351 -4.38 -40.79 -33.31
C GLU A 351 -5.22 -39.69 -32.62
N GLU A 352 -5.25 -39.70 -31.29
CA GLU A 352 -5.88 -38.63 -30.51
C GLU A 352 -5.15 -37.30 -30.68
N PHE A 353 -3.82 -37.33 -30.68
CA PHE A 353 -3.00 -36.13 -30.86
C PHE A 353 -3.31 -35.46 -32.20
N GLU A 354 -3.26 -36.20 -33.30
CA GLU A 354 -3.54 -35.67 -34.64
C GLU A 354 -4.97 -35.11 -34.74
N ARG A 355 -5.95 -35.80 -34.16
CA ARG A 355 -7.35 -35.35 -34.14
C ARG A 355 -7.55 -34.06 -33.35
N VAL A 356 -6.90 -33.92 -32.19
CA VAL A 356 -7.02 -32.74 -31.33
C VAL A 356 -6.29 -31.54 -31.93
N PHE A 357 -5.10 -31.75 -32.49
CA PHE A 357 -4.30 -30.69 -33.11
C PHE A 357 -4.69 -30.36 -34.56
N ALA A 358 -5.65 -31.11 -35.15
CA ALA A 358 -6.32 -30.72 -36.39
C ALA A 358 -7.26 -29.51 -36.20
N ASN A 359 -7.68 -29.21 -34.97
CA ASN A 359 -8.46 -28.02 -34.66
C ASN A 359 -7.54 -26.77 -34.62
N GLU A 360 -7.78 -25.80 -35.50
CA GLU A 360 -6.97 -24.57 -35.58
C GLU A 360 -6.97 -23.75 -34.29
N ASP A 361 -8.08 -23.77 -33.53
CA ASP A 361 -8.15 -23.11 -32.23
C ASP A 361 -7.14 -23.74 -31.26
N VAL A 362 -7.12 -25.08 -31.16
CA VAL A 362 -6.20 -25.81 -30.28
C VAL A 362 -4.75 -25.62 -30.73
N LYS A 363 -4.49 -25.65 -32.04
CA LYS A 363 -3.17 -25.44 -32.63
C LYS A 363 -2.61 -24.04 -32.32
N SER A 364 -3.47 -23.03 -32.18
CA SER A 364 -3.06 -21.67 -31.85
C SER A 364 -2.56 -21.49 -30.40
N TYR A 365 -2.96 -22.38 -29.48
CA TYR A 365 -2.56 -22.30 -28.06
C TYR A 365 -1.18 -22.91 -27.75
N PHE A 366 -0.63 -23.75 -28.64
CA PHE A 366 0.60 -24.51 -28.35
C PHE A 366 1.66 -24.35 -29.43
N ASN A 367 2.91 -24.14 -29.01
CA ASN A 367 4.07 -24.35 -29.86
C ASN A 367 4.69 -25.72 -29.58
N TYR A 368 4.88 -26.53 -30.62
CA TYR A 368 5.60 -27.79 -30.55
C TYR A 368 6.58 -27.91 -31.73
N GLU A 369 7.87 -27.97 -31.42
CA GLU A 369 8.93 -28.19 -32.42
C GLU A 369 9.07 -29.67 -32.79
N LYS A 370 8.57 -30.58 -31.94
CA LYS A 370 8.65 -32.04 -32.10
C LYS A 370 7.30 -32.68 -31.72
N LYS A 371 6.88 -33.69 -32.47
CA LYS A 371 5.69 -34.49 -32.12
C LYS A 371 5.96 -35.35 -30.87
N PRO A 372 4.92 -35.64 -30.05
CA PRO A 372 5.07 -36.55 -28.93
C PRO A 372 5.51 -37.96 -29.37
N THR A 373 6.33 -38.60 -28.56
CA THR A 373 6.81 -39.98 -28.76
C THR A 373 5.91 -40.99 -28.04
N PRO A 374 6.00 -42.29 -28.37
CA PRO A 374 5.28 -43.35 -27.64
C PRO A 374 5.50 -43.32 -26.13
N GLU A 375 6.70 -42.99 -25.66
CA GLU A 375 7.03 -42.87 -24.24
C GLU A 375 6.23 -41.74 -23.56
N ASN A 376 6.03 -40.60 -24.25
CA ASN A 376 5.22 -39.52 -23.72
C ASN A 376 3.76 -39.97 -23.52
N PHE A 377 3.21 -40.78 -24.44
CA PHE A 377 1.85 -41.31 -24.31
C PHE A 377 1.71 -42.33 -23.18
N ILE A 378 2.72 -43.18 -22.96
CA ILE A 378 2.76 -44.09 -21.80
C ILE A 378 2.71 -43.29 -20.50
N TYR A 379 3.54 -42.25 -20.38
CA TYR A 379 3.54 -41.36 -19.22
C TYR A 379 2.18 -40.69 -18.99
N VAL A 380 1.53 -40.20 -20.04
CA VAL A 380 0.19 -39.60 -19.96
C VAL A 380 -0.83 -40.61 -19.42
N GLN A 381 -0.82 -41.85 -19.92
CA GLN A 381 -1.71 -42.90 -19.44
C GLN A 381 -1.49 -43.19 -17.94
N GLU A 382 -0.24 -43.21 -17.48
CA GLU A 382 0.10 -43.42 -16.06
C GLU A 382 -0.45 -42.29 -15.18
N ILE A 383 -0.31 -41.03 -15.60
CA ILE A 383 -0.85 -39.87 -14.86
C ILE A 383 -2.38 -39.93 -14.76
N ILE A 384 -3.07 -40.24 -15.87
CA ILE A 384 -4.54 -40.33 -15.87
C ILE A 384 -5.00 -41.46 -14.95
N GLN A 385 -4.33 -42.61 -14.97
CA GLN A 385 -4.63 -43.73 -14.07
C GLN A 385 -4.37 -43.38 -12.60
N ARG A 386 -3.26 -42.67 -12.31
CA ARG A 386 -2.96 -42.16 -10.98
C ARG A 386 -4.06 -41.23 -10.48
N ALA A 387 -4.48 -40.25 -11.28
CA ALA A 387 -5.53 -39.30 -10.94
C ALA A 387 -6.85 -40.01 -10.62
N LYS A 388 -7.28 -40.96 -11.46
CA LYS A 388 -8.49 -41.78 -11.21
C LYS A 388 -8.40 -42.54 -9.90
N LYS A 389 -7.25 -43.17 -9.63
CA LYS A 389 -7.01 -43.92 -8.39
C LYS A 389 -7.05 -43.00 -7.15
N ASN A 390 -6.43 -41.83 -7.22
CA ASN A 390 -6.39 -40.87 -6.13
C ASN A 390 -7.80 -40.33 -5.80
N VAL A 391 -8.55 -39.92 -6.83
CA VAL A 391 -9.95 -39.48 -6.67
C VAL A 391 -10.80 -40.62 -6.09
N LEU A 392 -10.70 -41.83 -6.62
CA LEU A 392 -11.47 -42.98 -6.13
C LEU A 392 -11.15 -43.31 -4.67
N ASN A 393 -9.86 -43.27 -4.30
CA ASN A 393 -9.43 -43.47 -2.92
C ASN A 393 -9.94 -42.37 -2.00
N PHE A 394 -9.99 -41.12 -2.48
CA PHE A 394 -10.56 -40.01 -1.73
C PHE A 394 -12.06 -40.19 -1.50
N LEU A 395 -12.83 -40.52 -2.54
CA LEU A 395 -14.28 -40.77 -2.42
C LEU A 395 -14.59 -41.91 -1.44
N ARG A 396 -13.79 -42.98 -1.44
CA ARG A 396 -13.92 -44.12 -0.52
C ARG A 396 -13.69 -43.76 0.96
N LYS A 397 -13.06 -42.60 1.26
CA LYS A 397 -12.96 -42.10 2.65
C LYS A 397 -14.34 -41.69 3.20
N TYR A 398 -15.33 -41.47 2.34
CA TYR A 398 -16.67 -40.99 2.69
C TYR A 398 -17.75 -42.02 2.30
N PRO A 399 -17.76 -43.23 2.88
CA PRO A 399 -18.68 -44.30 2.48
C PRO A 399 -20.17 -44.02 2.81
N GLN A 400 -20.44 -43.03 3.66
CA GLN A 400 -21.80 -42.56 3.93
C GLN A 400 -22.37 -41.70 2.80
N GLU A 401 -21.49 -41.07 2.01
CA GLU A 401 -21.86 -40.19 0.90
C GLU A 401 -21.66 -40.88 -0.45
N TYR A 402 -20.58 -41.64 -0.64
CA TYR A 402 -20.24 -42.32 -1.90
C TYR A 402 -20.19 -43.84 -1.76
N ASP A 403 -20.90 -44.53 -2.65
CA ASP A 403 -20.74 -45.96 -2.92
C ASP A 403 -19.97 -46.13 -4.24
N CYS A 404 -18.71 -46.56 -4.11
CA CYS A 404 -17.81 -46.83 -5.23
C CYS A 404 -17.60 -48.34 -5.48
N SER A 405 -18.46 -49.22 -4.92
CA SER A 405 -18.28 -50.68 -5.02
C SER A 405 -18.42 -51.21 -6.45
N SER A 406 -19.24 -50.54 -7.27
CA SER A 406 -19.61 -50.97 -8.62
C SER A 406 -19.06 -50.05 -9.70
N TYR A 407 -17.98 -49.31 -9.41
CA TYR A 407 -17.43 -48.34 -10.36
C TYR A 407 -16.89 -49.01 -11.63
N GLN A 408 -17.00 -48.32 -12.75
CA GLN A 408 -16.52 -48.77 -14.06
C GLN A 408 -15.90 -47.58 -14.81
N GLU A 409 -14.84 -47.81 -15.57
CA GLU A 409 -14.27 -46.81 -16.47
C GLU A 409 -15.01 -46.86 -17.80
N THR A 410 -15.79 -45.82 -18.11
CA THR A 410 -16.60 -45.76 -19.34
C THR A 410 -15.94 -44.96 -20.45
N ALA A 411 -14.97 -44.12 -20.11
CA ALA A 411 -14.09 -43.41 -21.03
C ALA A 411 -12.75 -43.13 -20.34
N THR A 412 -11.77 -42.61 -21.08
CA THR A 412 -10.40 -42.33 -20.60
C THR A 412 -10.37 -41.64 -19.24
N THR A 413 -11.22 -40.63 -19.05
CA THR A 413 -11.31 -39.75 -17.89
C THR A 413 -12.64 -39.89 -17.12
N ILE A 414 -13.51 -40.87 -17.44
CA ILE A 414 -14.87 -40.95 -16.88
C ILE A 414 -15.07 -42.25 -16.10
N LEU A 415 -15.50 -42.11 -14.84
CA LEU A 415 -15.94 -43.21 -13.98
C LEU A 415 -17.47 -43.19 -13.85
N ALA A 416 -18.12 -44.31 -14.13
CA ALA A 416 -19.54 -44.54 -13.90
C ALA A 416 -19.75 -45.59 -12.80
N GLY A 417 -21.01 -45.88 -12.43
CA GLY A 417 -21.35 -46.90 -11.44
C GLY A 417 -21.09 -46.48 -9.98
N ILE A 418 -20.73 -45.22 -9.76
CA ILE A 418 -20.62 -44.60 -8.43
C ILE A 418 -21.99 -44.04 -8.04
N LYS A 419 -22.40 -44.21 -6.78
CA LYS A 419 -23.60 -43.58 -6.26
C LYS A 419 -23.26 -42.57 -5.18
N LYS A 420 -23.85 -41.38 -5.27
CA LYS A 420 -23.79 -40.36 -4.23
C LYS A 420 -25.14 -40.26 -3.53
N ASN A 421 -25.18 -40.49 -2.23
CA ASN A 421 -26.41 -40.53 -1.43
C ASN A 421 -27.48 -41.46 -2.06
N GLY A 422 -27.05 -42.60 -2.58
CA GLY A 422 -27.91 -43.60 -3.24
C GLY A 422 -28.29 -43.30 -4.69
N LYS A 423 -27.98 -42.11 -5.24
CA LYS A 423 -28.24 -41.76 -6.64
C LYS A 423 -27.02 -42.02 -7.52
N PRO A 424 -27.17 -42.66 -8.70
CA PRO A 424 -26.05 -42.82 -9.64
C PRO A 424 -25.50 -41.46 -10.08
N ILE A 425 -24.19 -41.32 -10.06
CA ILE A 425 -23.48 -40.15 -10.60
C ILE A 425 -22.34 -40.61 -11.51
N LYS A 426 -21.95 -39.75 -12.46
CA LYS A 426 -20.72 -39.91 -13.25
C LYS A 426 -19.63 -39.00 -12.70
N ILE A 427 -18.41 -39.50 -12.57
CA ILE A 427 -17.26 -38.72 -12.14
C ILE A 427 -16.34 -38.51 -13.33
N VAL A 428 -16.12 -37.24 -13.71
CA VAL A 428 -15.09 -36.84 -14.67
C VAL A 428 -13.82 -36.50 -13.90
N VAL A 429 -12.71 -37.15 -14.23
CA VAL A 429 -11.42 -36.98 -13.55
C VAL A 429 -10.40 -36.38 -14.50
N ARG A 430 -9.80 -35.25 -14.11
CA ARG A 430 -8.74 -34.60 -14.87
C ARG A 430 -7.45 -34.44 -14.04
N PRO A 431 -6.29 -34.89 -14.54
CA PRO A 431 -5.01 -34.52 -13.95
C PRO A 431 -4.83 -33.00 -14.03
N SER A 432 -4.33 -32.40 -12.96
CA SER A 432 -4.03 -30.95 -12.88
C SER A 432 -2.56 -30.68 -12.59
N ASP A 433 -1.67 -31.61 -12.97
CA ASP A 433 -0.22 -31.53 -12.80
C ASP A 433 0.42 -30.32 -13.48
N GLY A 434 -0.26 -29.73 -14.48
CA GLY A 434 0.15 -28.49 -15.15
C GLY A 434 -0.54 -27.23 -14.61
N ASP A 435 -1.11 -27.27 -13.40
CA ASP A 435 -1.90 -26.19 -12.77
C ASP A 435 -3.13 -25.74 -13.59
N LYS A 436 -3.58 -26.60 -14.52
CA LYS A 436 -4.70 -26.35 -15.42
C LYS A 436 -5.31 -27.67 -15.88
N ILE A 437 -6.51 -27.60 -16.42
CA ILE A 437 -7.19 -28.73 -17.07
C ILE A 437 -7.77 -28.29 -18.41
N TYR A 438 -7.89 -29.22 -19.35
CA TYR A 438 -8.53 -28.98 -20.64
C TYR A 438 -9.73 -29.91 -20.77
N ILE A 439 -10.90 -29.35 -21.09
CA ILE A 439 -12.14 -30.11 -21.30
C ILE A 439 -12.59 -29.85 -22.73
N TYR A 440 -12.54 -30.89 -23.55
CA TYR A 440 -12.91 -30.79 -24.97
C TYR A 440 -13.36 -32.12 -25.58
N TYR A 441 -13.26 -33.25 -24.87
CA TYR A 441 -13.83 -34.50 -25.38
C TYR A 441 -15.35 -34.42 -25.31
N GLN A 442 -16.01 -34.71 -26.43
CA GLN A 442 -17.47 -34.71 -26.49
C GLN A 442 -18.08 -35.61 -25.42
N SER A 443 -17.49 -36.78 -25.13
CA SER A 443 -17.97 -37.67 -24.06
C SER A 443 -17.98 -37.05 -22.64
N GLU A 444 -17.07 -36.13 -22.36
CA GLU A 444 -17.03 -35.40 -21.09
C GLU A 444 -18.06 -34.27 -21.10
N LEU A 445 -18.13 -33.50 -22.19
CA LEU A 445 -19.13 -32.46 -22.37
C LEU A 445 -20.56 -33.05 -22.27
N ASP A 446 -20.83 -34.12 -23.01
CA ASP A 446 -22.07 -34.89 -22.94
C ASP A 446 -22.36 -35.37 -21.51
N THR A 447 -21.34 -35.76 -20.75
CA THR A 447 -21.51 -36.19 -19.35
C THR A 447 -21.86 -35.01 -18.44
N MET A 448 -21.28 -33.85 -18.70
CA MET A 448 -21.49 -32.61 -17.96
C MET A 448 -22.82 -31.91 -18.32
N ASP A 449 -23.45 -32.29 -19.43
CA ASP A 449 -24.78 -31.81 -19.84
C ASP A 449 -25.93 -32.42 -19.01
N TYR A 450 -25.69 -33.52 -18.29
CA TYR A 450 -26.67 -34.13 -17.38
C TYR A 450 -26.54 -33.57 -15.95
N GLU A 451 -27.60 -33.63 -15.14
CA GLU A 451 -27.58 -33.07 -13.77
C GLU A 451 -26.74 -33.88 -12.76
N ASP A 452 -26.50 -35.17 -13.03
CA ASP A 452 -25.90 -36.12 -12.09
C ASP A 452 -24.42 -36.42 -12.41
N TYR A 453 -23.56 -35.39 -12.39
CA TYR A 453 -22.10 -35.53 -12.56
C TYR A 453 -21.29 -34.74 -11.53
N GLU A 454 -20.02 -35.13 -11.37
CA GLU A 454 -19.02 -34.31 -10.68
C GLU A 454 -17.70 -34.28 -11.44
N LEU A 455 -17.06 -33.10 -11.49
CA LEU A 455 -15.72 -32.92 -12.04
C LEU A 455 -14.71 -32.86 -10.89
N TRP A 456 -13.70 -33.73 -10.94
CA TRP A 456 -12.64 -33.85 -9.93
C TRP A 456 -11.25 -33.69 -10.56
N VAL A 457 -10.35 -33.04 -9.82
CA VAL A 457 -8.95 -32.85 -10.23
C VAL A 457 -7.97 -33.38 -9.20
N ASP A 458 -6.82 -33.86 -9.68
CA ASP A 458 -5.70 -34.39 -8.90
C ASP A 458 -4.36 -34.00 -9.52
N ASN A 459 -3.42 -33.53 -8.71
CA ASN A 459 -2.03 -33.24 -9.08
C ASN A 459 -1.01 -34.09 -8.30
N ASN A 460 -1.46 -35.06 -7.50
CA ASN A 460 -0.63 -35.89 -6.62
C ASN A 460 0.21 -35.12 -5.57
N GLN A 461 -0.04 -33.83 -5.39
CA GLN A 461 0.57 -32.99 -4.36
C GLN A 461 -0.47 -32.60 -3.29
N ASP A 462 -1.66 -32.21 -3.74
CA ASP A 462 -2.80 -31.87 -2.91
C ASP A 462 -3.81 -33.01 -2.80
N GLU A 463 -4.68 -32.97 -1.79
CA GLU A 463 -5.86 -33.84 -1.80
C GLU A 463 -6.76 -33.53 -3.01
N PRO A 464 -7.36 -34.56 -3.66
CA PRO A 464 -8.24 -34.37 -4.80
C PRO A 464 -9.36 -33.39 -4.52
N ARG A 465 -9.70 -32.54 -5.51
CA ARG A 465 -10.69 -31.47 -5.34
C ARG A 465 -11.79 -31.55 -6.38
N GLN A 466 -13.03 -31.39 -5.93
CA GLN A 466 -14.17 -31.18 -6.80
C GLN A 466 -14.18 -29.75 -7.36
N LEU A 467 -14.26 -29.61 -8.68
CA LEU A 467 -14.49 -28.35 -9.39
C LEU A 467 -15.97 -28.24 -9.76
N THR A 468 -16.70 -27.38 -9.05
CA THR A 468 -18.08 -27.05 -9.37
C THR A 468 -18.15 -25.88 -10.34
N PHE A 469 -19.27 -25.72 -11.05
CA PHE A 469 -19.47 -24.57 -11.94
C PHE A 469 -19.23 -23.22 -11.24
N GLY A 470 -19.70 -23.06 -10.01
CA GLY A 470 -19.45 -21.85 -9.22
C GLY A 470 -17.97 -21.62 -8.88
N LYS A 471 -17.16 -22.68 -8.69
CA LYS A 471 -15.70 -22.56 -8.53
C LYS A 471 -15.05 -22.15 -9.85
N LEU A 472 -15.49 -22.72 -10.98
CA LEU A 472 -14.99 -22.36 -12.30
C LEU A 472 -15.20 -20.87 -12.59
N LEU A 473 -16.41 -20.33 -12.37
CA LEU A 473 -16.68 -18.90 -12.56
C LEU A 473 -15.78 -17.99 -11.70
N LYS A 474 -15.51 -18.39 -10.45
CA LYS A 474 -14.61 -17.65 -9.55
C LYS A 474 -13.16 -17.69 -10.03
N ILE A 475 -12.69 -18.84 -10.49
CA ILE A 475 -11.31 -19.04 -10.96
C ILE A 475 -11.08 -18.31 -12.29
N THR A 476 -12.03 -18.37 -13.21
CA THR A 476 -11.89 -17.76 -14.55
C THR A 476 -12.24 -16.28 -14.58
N GLY A 477 -12.89 -15.74 -13.54
CA GLY A 477 -13.30 -14.34 -13.49
C GLY A 477 -14.42 -13.97 -14.48
N VAL A 478 -15.10 -14.97 -15.06
CA VAL A 478 -16.21 -14.75 -16.00
C VAL A 478 -17.38 -14.09 -15.28
N LYS A 479 -17.67 -12.84 -15.64
CA LYS A 479 -18.78 -12.04 -15.08
C LYS A 479 -20.02 -11.95 -15.98
N VAL A 480 -19.87 -12.29 -17.26
CA VAL A 480 -20.93 -12.19 -18.26
C VAL A 480 -20.97 -13.49 -19.06
N ILE A 481 -22.13 -14.15 -19.09
CA ILE A 481 -22.37 -15.36 -19.89
C ILE A 481 -23.34 -15.00 -21.02
N PRO A 482 -22.91 -15.02 -22.29
CA PRO A 482 -23.79 -14.72 -23.41
C PRO A 482 -24.80 -15.86 -23.64
N LEU A 483 -26.10 -15.54 -23.62
CA LEU A 483 -27.18 -16.53 -23.77
C LEU A 483 -27.59 -16.78 -25.24
N GLN A 484 -26.93 -16.13 -26.20
CA GLN A 484 -27.37 -16.16 -27.61
C GLN A 484 -27.31 -17.56 -28.24
N LYS A 485 -26.50 -18.49 -27.68
CA LYS A 485 -26.34 -19.86 -28.20
C LYS A 485 -27.17 -20.93 -27.47
N ILE A 486 -27.94 -20.56 -26.44
CA ILE A 486 -28.74 -21.53 -25.65
C ILE A 486 -30.03 -21.92 -26.37
N PHE A 487 -30.53 -21.08 -27.28
CA PHE A 487 -31.81 -21.26 -27.97
C PHE A 487 -31.69 -21.72 -29.43
N TYR A 488 -30.51 -22.21 -29.85
CA TYR A 488 -30.23 -22.69 -31.21
C TYR A 488 -29.96 -24.18 -31.27
#